data_AF-A0A937QGY9-F1
#
_entry.id   AF-A0A937QGY9-F1
#
_cell.length_a   1.000
_cell.length_b   1.000
_cell.length_c   1.000
_cell.angle_alpha   90.00
_cell.angle_beta   90.00
_cell.angle_gamma   90.00
#
_symmetry.space_group_name_H-M   'P 1'
#
loop_
_entity.id
_entity.type
_entity.pdbx_description
1 polymer ?
#
loop_
_entity_poly.entity_id
_entity_poly.type
_entity_poly.pdbx_seq_one_letter_code
_entity_poly.pdbx_strand_id
1 'polypeptide(L)'
;MSLTSKRTKYEHVALDDKGVPIIVGTNMKVIEIVLEKTAYGWSPEDLYFQHPHLTLGQIYSALAYYWDHQDELDRDIERRLAFVNQARKIAGQTPLAARLVSGAVENDHA
;
A
#
# COMPACT_ATOMS: atom_id res chain seq x y z
N MET A 1 16.33 4.01 7.14
CA MET A 1 15.93 4.70 8.38
C MET A 1 15.18 3.70 9.25
N SER A 2 15.61 3.50 10.50
CA SER A 2 14.95 2.55 11.42
C SER A 2 13.99 3.33 12.32
N LEU A 3 12.70 3.26 11.99
CA LEU A 3 11.62 3.55 12.94
C LEU A 3 11.34 2.23 13.64
N THR A 4 11.40 2.21 14.98
CA THR A 4 11.14 1.04 15.82
C THR A 4 9.88 0.33 15.38
N SER A 5 10.01 -0.87 14.82
CA SER A 5 8.89 -1.69 14.41
C SER A 5 8.64 -2.80 15.41
N LYS A 6 7.36 -3.05 15.74
CA LYS A 6 6.94 -4.14 16.62
C LYS A 6 6.73 -5.41 15.79
N ARG A 7 7.47 -6.47 16.09
CA ARG A 7 7.30 -7.77 15.43
C ARG A 7 5.90 -8.34 15.68
N THR A 8 5.33 -8.97 14.66
CA THR A 8 4.08 -9.73 14.75
C THR A 8 4.37 -11.24 14.84
N LYS A 9 3.33 -12.08 14.82
CA LYS A 9 3.48 -13.55 14.69
C LYS A 9 3.84 -13.99 13.27
N TYR A 10 3.81 -13.08 12.30
CA TYR A 10 4.12 -13.34 10.90
C TYR A 10 5.55 -12.88 10.63
N GLU A 11 6.42 -13.79 10.21
CA GLU A 11 7.87 -13.58 10.14
C GLU A 11 8.27 -12.31 9.36
N HIS A 12 7.49 -11.97 8.33
CA HIS A 12 7.78 -10.86 7.44
C HIS A 12 6.88 -9.65 7.64
N VAL A 13 6.07 -9.59 8.70
CA VAL A 13 5.22 -8.43 9.01
C VAL A 13 5.59 -7.85 10.36
N ALA A 14 5.79 -6.53 10.39
CA ALA A 14 5.96 -5.74 11.60
C ALA A 14 4.99 -4.56 11.59
N LEU A 15 4.66 -4.02 12.75
CA LEU A 15 3.91 -2.78 12.87
C LEU A 15 4.90 -1.61 12.98
N ASP A 16 4.70 -0.55 12.22
CA ASP A 16 5.46 0.69 12.38
C ASP A 16 5.11 1.43 13.69
N ASP A 17 5.69 2.60 13.90
CA ASP A 17 5.46 3.46 15.09
C ASP A 17 4.01 3.93 15.22
N LYS A 18 3.22 3.85 14.15
CA LYS A 18 1.80 4.21 14.08
C LYS A 18 0.88 2.99 14.10
N GLY A 19 1.44 1.79 14.27
CA GLY A 19 0.68 0.55 14.28
C GLY A 19 0.29 0.05 12.88
N VAL A 20 0.88 0.60 11.81
CA VAL A 20 0.57 0.20 10.44
C VAL A 20 1.39 -1.05 10.09
N PRO A 21 0.76 -2.13 9.60
CA PRO A 21 1.48 -3.33 9.19
C PRO A 21 2.29 -3.08 7.92
N ILE A 22 3.59 -3.31 8.03
CA ILE A 22 4.61 -3.16 6.99
C ILE A 22 5.35 -4.48 6.75
N ILE A 23 5.84 -4.66 5.54
CA ILE A 23 6.70 -5.78 5.19
C ILE A 23 8.12 -5.51 5.72
N VAL A 24 8.65 -6.44 6.51
CA VAL A 24 9.97 -6.31 7.13
C VAL A 24 11.05 -6.14 6.05
N GLY A 25 11.92 -5.15 6.24
CA GLY A 25 13.00 -4.84 5.30
C GLY A 25 12.59 -3.91 4.16
N THR A 26 11.33 -3.47 4.11
CA THR A 26 10.83 -2.52 3.10
C THR A 26 10.01 -1.41 3.77
N ASN A 27 9.58 -0.41 2.98
CA ASN A 27 8.57 0.58 3.39
C ASN A 27 7.16 0.22 2.89
N MET A 28 6.99 -0.97 2.34
CA MET A 28 5.74 -1.38 1.72
C MET A 28 4.75 -1.82 2.79
N LYS A 29 3.53 -1.30 2.72
CA LYS A 29 2.46 -1.66 3.66
C LYS A 29 1.79 -2.96 3.22
N VAL A 30 1.31 -3.75 4.17
CA VAL A 30 0.53 -4.95 3.86
C VAL A 30 -0.69 -4.62 2.99
N ILE A 31 -1.37 -3.49 3.28
CA ILE A 31 -2.54 -3.06 2.50
C ILE A 31 -2.21 -2.76 1.02
N GLU A 32 -0.98 -2.39 0.68
CA GLU A 32 -0.60 -2.10 -0.71
C GLU A 32 -0.61 -3.39 -1.53
N ILE A 33 -0.04 -4.49 -1.01
CA ILE A 33 -0.11 -5.82 -1.63
C ILE A 33 -1.55 -6.32 -1.77
N VAL A 34 -2.38 -6.12 -0.74
CA VAL A 34 -3.79 -6.54 -0.75
C VAL A 34 -4.58 -5.78 -1.83
N LEU A 35 -4.37 -4.47 -1.93
CA LEU A 35 -5.05 -3.63 -2.91
C LEU A 35 -4.68 -4.02 -4.34
N GLU A 36 -3.40 -4.27 -4.63
CA GLU A 36 -2.99 -4.73 -5.95
C GLU A 36 -3.55 -6.10 -6.29
N LYS A 37 -3.51 -7.04 -5.34
CA LYS A 37 -4.12 -8.36 -5.50
C LYS A 37 -5.61 -8.25 -5.84
N THR A 38 -6.32 -7.35 -5.15
CA THR A 38 -7.77 -7.16 -5.31
C THR A 38 -8.11 -6.42 -6.60
N ALA A 39 -7.35 -5.37 -6.95
CA ALA A 39 -7.60 -4.54 -8.11
C ALA A 39 -7.29 -5.25 -9.43
N TYR A 40 -6.20 -6.03 -9.47
CA TYR A 40 -5.71 -6.67 -10.69
C TYR A 40 -5.96 -8.19 -10.73
N GLY A 41 -6.41 -8.79 -9.64
CA GLY A 41 -6.62 -10.24 -9.55
C GLY A 41 -5.32 -11.05 -9.54
N TRP A 42 -4.18 -10.40 -9.29
CA TRP A 42 -2.87 -11.02 -9.35
C TRP A 42 -2.70 -12.18 -8.36
N SER A 43 -1.98 -13.21 -8.80
CA SER A 43 -1.48 -14.27 -7.94
C SER A 43 -0.28 -13.78 -7.09
N PRO A 44 0.10 -14.49 -6.02
CA PRO A 44 1.36 -14.21 -5.31
C PRO A 44 2.59 -14.20 -6.22
N GLU A 45 2.61 -15.06 -7.25
CA GLU A 45 3.67 -15.14 -8.25
C GLU A 45 3.68 -13.93 -9.18
N ASP A 46 2.51 -13.44 -9.57
CA ASP A 46 2.40 -12.18 -10.33
C ASP A 46 2.85 -10.99 -9.47
N LEU A 47 2.42 -10.92 -8.20
CA LEU A 47 2.88 -9.88 -7.27
C LEU A 47 4.40 -9.91 -7.10
N TYR A 48 5.01 -11.10 -7.04
CA TYR A 48 6.46 -11.24 -7.00
C TYR A 48 7.13 -10.76 -8.29
N PHE A 49 6.54 -11.06 -9.45
CA PHE A 49 7.03 -10.58 -10.74
C PHE A 49 6.99 -9.05 -10.84
N GLN A 50 5.95 -8.41 -10.29
CA GLN A 50 5.78 -6.96 -10.29
C GLN A 50 6.63 -6.26 -9.23
N HIS A 51 6.92 -6.95 -8.12
CA HIS A 51 7.75 -6.45 -7.02
C HIS A 51 8.97 -7.36 -6.79
N PRO A 52 9.97 -7.36 -7.70
CA PRO A 52 11.12 -8.26 -7.63
C PRO A 52 12.03 -8.03 -6.42
N HIS A 53 11.82 -6.94 -5.67
CA HIS A 53 12.51 -6.63 -4.43
C HIS A 53 11.84 -7.30 -3.20
N LEU A 54 10.67 -7.89 -3.36
CA LEU A 54 10.02 -8.74 -2.38
C LEU A 54 10.35 -10.20 -2.67
N THR A 55 10.34 -11.01 -1.63
CA THR A 55 10.35 -12.47 -1.75
C THR A 55 8.92 -13.01 -1.74
N LEU A 56 8.69 -14.19 -2.31
CA LEU A 56 7.41 -14.89 -2.15
C LEU A 56 7.02 -15.07 -0.68
N GLY A 57 7.99 -15.36 0.20
CA GLY A 57 7.74 -15.48 1.64
C GLY A 57 7.16 -14.21 2.26
N GLN A 58 7.69 -13.04 1.88
CA GLN A 58 7.14 -11.74 2.31
C GLN A 58 5.72 -11.52 1.81
N ILE A 59 5.44 -11.86 0.54
CA ILE A 59 4.11 -11.71 -0.06
C ILE A 59 3.10 -12.64 0.62
N TYR A 60 3.42 -13.93 0.75
CA TYR A 60 2.56 -14.90 1.42
C TYR A 60 2.32 -14.53 2.89
N SER A 61 3.34 -14.06 3.60
CA SER A 61 3.21 -13.61 4.98
C SER A 61 2.33 -12.36 5.11
N ALA A 62 2.40 -11.43 4.16
CA ALA A 62 1.53 -10.25 4.13
C ALA A 62 0.07 -10.63 3.85
N LEU A 63 -0.17 -11.53 2.89
CA LEU A 63 -1.51 -12.03 2.58
C LEU A 63 -2.11 -12.84 3.73
N ALA A 64 -1.30 -13.66 4.42
CA ALA A 64 -1.73 -14.36 5.63
C ALA A 64 -2.12 -13.38 6.76
N TYR A 65 -1.28 -12.35 6.99
CA TYR A 65 -1.62 -11.31 7.96
C TYR A 65 -2.95 -10.64 7.62
N TYR A 66 -3.17 -10.32 6.34
CA TYR A 66 -4.42 -9.71 5.90
C TYR A 66 -5.64 -10.58 6.18
N TRP A 67 -5.63 -11.86 5.81
CA TRP A 67 -6.80 -12.71 5.99
C TRP A 67 -7.17 -12.91 7.46
N ASP A 68 -6.18 -12.91 8.36
CA ASP A 68 -6.42 -13.00 9.81
C ASP A 68 -6.86 -11.66 10.44
N HIS A 69 -6.72 -10.53 9.73
CA HIS A 69 -7.04 -9.17 10.20
C HIS A 69 -7.92 -8.40 9.20
N GLN A 70 -8.71 -9.12 8.39
CA GLN A 70 -9.35 -8.56 7.21
C GLN A 70 -10.27 -7.38 7.56
N ASP A 71 -11.17 -7.55 8.53
CA ASP A 71 -12.10 -6.50 8.96
C ASP A 71 -11.41 -5.20 9.39
N GLU A 72 -10.24 -5.31 10.05
CA GLU A 72 -9.47 -4.15 10.50
C GLU A 72 -8.85 -3.42 9.31
N LEU A 73 -8.23 -4.17 8.39
CA LEU A 73 -7.53 -3.60 7.25
C LEU A 73 -8.47 -3.07 6.18
N ASP A 74 -9.62 -3.72 5.95
CA ASP A 74 -10.65 -3.23 5.04
C ASP A 74 -11.19 -1.88 5.53
N ARG A 75 -11.46 -1.74 6.84
CA ARG A 75 -11.82 -0.44 7.44
C ARG A 75 -10.70 0.59 7.32
N ASP A 76 -9.43 0.18 7.43
CA ASP A 76 -8.31 1.10 7.25
C ASP A 76 -8.21 1.60 5.81
N ILE A 77 -8.39 0.71 4.84
CA ILE A 77 -8.45 1.03 3.40
C ILE A 77 -9.58 2.03 3.14
N GLU A 78 -10.79 1.77 3.65
CA GLU A 78 -11.94 2.67 3.51
C GLU A 78 -11.67 4.06 4.11
N ARG A 79 -11.12 4.12 5.34
CA ARG A 79 -10.78 5.38 6.00
C ARG A 79 -9.76 6.18 5.20
N ARG A 80 -8.73 5.53 4.67
CA ARG A 80 -7.71 6.17 3.82
C ARG A 80 -8.31 6.70 2.53
N LEU A 81 -9.18 5.93 1.88
CA LEU A 81 -9.88 6.35 0.67
C LEU A 81 -10.77 7.58 0.95
N ALA A 82 -11.54 7.56 2.04
CA ALA A 82 -12.36 8.69 2.47
C ALA A 82 -11.52 9.95 2.73
N PHE A 83 -10.38 9.80 3.41
CA PHE A 83 -9.44 10.88 3.65
C PHE A 83 -8.90 11.48 2.34
N VAL A 84 -8.43 10.65 1.41
CA VAL A 84 -7.94 11.10 0.09
C VAL A 84 -9.03 11.82 -0.69
N ASN A 85 -10.26 11.30 -0.69
CA ASN A 85 -11.40 11.92 -1.36
C ASN A 85 -11.74 13.28 -0.75
N GLN A 86 -11.71 13.41 0.57
CA GLN A 86 -11.93 14.69 1.25
C GLN A 86 -10.81 15.69 0.96
N ALA A 87 -9.55 15.25 1.01
CA ALA A 87 -8.39 16.08 0.68
C ALA A 87 -8.47 16.61 -0.76
N ARG A 88 -8.87 15.77 -1.73
CA ARG A 88 -9.06 16.17 -3.14
C ARG A 88 -10.14 17.25 -3.28
N LYS A 89 -11.26 17.14 -2.57
CA LYS A 89 -12.32 18.17 -2.57
C LYS A 89 -11.81 19.53 -2.05
N ILE A 90 -10.96 19.51 -1.02
CA ILE A 90 -10.35 20.72 -0.46
C ILE A 90 -9.27 21.29 -1.39
N ALA A 91 -8.42 20.42 -1.95
CA ALA A 91 -7.28 20.80 -2.76
C ALA A 91 -7.62 21.17 -4.22
N GLY A 92 -8.85 20.89 -4.69
CA GLY A 92 -9.35 21.16 -6.04
C GLY A 92 -9.33 22.62 -6.50
N GLN A 93 -8.76 23.53 -5.70
CA GLN A 93 -8.58 24.95 -6.03
C GLN A 93 -7.12 25.42 -5.94
N THR A 94 -6.13 24.52 -5.89
CA THR A 94 -4.73 24.94 -5.79
C THR A 94 -4.04 25.05 -7.16
N PRO A 95 -3.24 26.10 -7.41
CA PRO A 95 -2.44 26.21 -8.65
C PRO A 95 -1.47 25.03 -8.88
N LEU A 96 -0.97 24.41 -7.80
CA LEU A 96 -0.12 23.22 -7.90
C LEU A 96 -0.89 22.00 -8.42
N ALA A 97 -2.14 21.78 -7.96
CA ALA A 97 -2.97 20.68 -8.44
C ALA A 97 -3.26 20.81 -9.95
N ALA A 98 -3.55 22.02 -10.44
CA ALA A 98 -3.74 22.27 -11.87
C ALA A 98 -2.48 21.93 -12.69
N ARG A 99 -1.30 22.33 -12.21
CA ARG A 99 -0.01 22.05 -12.87
C ARG A 99 0.33 20.56 -12.90
N LEU A 100 0.06 19.82 -11.82
CA LEU A 100 0.30 18.37 -11.76
C LEU A 100 -0.64 17.59 -12.69
N VAL A 101 -1.88 18.06 -12.87
CA VAL A 101 -2.81 17.46 -13.83
C VAL A 101 -2.39 17.76 -15.27
N SER A 102 -1.99 18.99 -15.59
CA SER A 102 -1.54 19.35 -16.94
C SER A 102 -0.20 18.72 -17.34
N GLY A 103 0.73 18.56 -16.39
CA GLY A 103 2.04 17.95 -16.66
C GLY A 103 2.02 16.42 -16.85
N ALA A 104 0.94 15.74 -16.46
CA ALA A 104 0.78 14.30 -16.69
C ALA A 104 0.32 13.95 -18.12
N VAL A 105 -0.22 14.93 -18.87
CA VAL A 105 -0.76 14.73 -20.22
C VAL A 105 0.34 14.80 -21.30
N GLU A 106 1.49 15.41 -21.00
CA GLU A 106 2.58 15.62 -21.99
C GLU A 106 3.54 14.44 -22.16
N ASN A 107 3.51 13.40 -21.31
CA ASN A 107 4.50 12.31 -21.31
C ASN A 107 4.03 10.96 -21.91
N ASP A 108 2.83 10.88 -22.50
CA ASP A 108 2.30 9.62 -23.08
C ASP A 108 2.65 9.42 -24.57
N HIS A 109 3.53 10.24 -25.13
CA HIS A 109 4.02 10.11 -26.51
C HIS A 109 5.54 10.27 -26.57
N ALA A 110 6.29 9.22 -26.19
CA ALA A 110 7.69 9.04 -26.56
C ALA A 110 8.03 7.55 -26.68
#